data_AF-A0A6P0RQJ5-F1
#
_entry.id   AF-A0A6P0RQJ5-F1
#
_cell.length_a   1.000
_cell.length_b   1.000
_cell.length_c   1.000
_cell.angle_alpha   90.00
_cell.angle_beta   90.00
_cell.angle_gamma   90.00
#
_symmetry.space_group_name_H-M   'P 1'
#
loop_
_entity.id
_entity.type
_entity.pdbx_description
1 polymer ?
#
loop_
_entity_poly.entity_id
_entity_poly.type
_entity_poly.pdbx_seq_one_letter_code
_entity_poly.pdbx_strand_id
1 'polypeptide(L)' 'MKTISIQLPETVFSALRKSPDEFVPEMQIAAAVKWYELGKISQGKASEIAGLTREEFILALARYQVDFMQYTAE' A
#
# COMPACT_ATOMS: atom_id res chain seq x y z
N MET A 1 17.48 4.42 0.39
CA MET A 1 16.47 3.72 -0.44
C MET A 1 17.15 2.59 -1.19
N LYS A 2 16.42 1.49 -1.47
CA LYS A 2 16.93 0.34 -2.22
C LYS A 2 16.00 0.07 -3.40
N THR A 3 16.56 -0.04 -4.60
CA THR A 3 15.80 -0.33 -5.82
C THR A 3 15.72 -1.84 -6.04
N ILE A 4 14.53 -2.34 -6.37
CA ILE A 4 14.27 -3.75 -6.66
C ILE A 4 13.61 -3.81 -8.04
N SER A 5 14.08 -4.71 -8.91
CA SER A 5 13.43 -4.99 -10.19
C SER A 5 12.41 -6.12 -10.01
N ILE A 6 11.21 -5.93 -10.54
CA ILE A 6 10.12 -6.91 -10.50
C ILE A 6 9.66 -7.19 -11.93
N GLN A 7 9.35 -8.45 -12.24
CA GLN A 7 8.73 -8.83 -13.50
C GLN A 7 7.24 -9.05 -13.27
N LEU A 8 6.41 -8.40 -14.08
CA LEU A 8 4.96 -8.50 -14.02
C LEU A 8 4.41 -8.75 -15.43
N PRO A 9 3.26 -9.44 -15.57
CA PRO A 9 2.57 -9.51 -16.85
C PRO A 9 2.22 -8.11 -17.35
N GLU A 10 2.40 -7.81 -18.64
CA GLU A 10 2.05 -6.49 -19.21
C GLU A 10 0.56 -6.13 -19.01
N THR A 11 -0.29 -7.14 -18.85
CA THR A 11 -1.73 -7.01 -18.63
C THR A 11 -2.10 -6.41 -17.27
N VAL A 12 -1.17 -6.27 -16.32
CA VAL A 12 -1.50 -5.68 -15.00
C VAL A 12 -1.83 -4.18 -15.11
N PHE A 13 -1.20 -3.48 -16.06
CA PHE A 13 -1.43 -2.06 -16.30
C PHE A 13 -2.84 -1.80 -16.83
N SER A 14 -3.32 -2.65 -17.73
CA SER A 14 -4.67 -2.56 -18.28
C SER A 14 -5.74 -2.99 -17.26
N ALA A 15 -5.44 -3.95 -16.39
CA ALA A 15 -6.37 -4.41 -15.35
C ALA A 15 -6.78 -3.27 -14.38
N LEU A 16 -5.83 -2.40 -14.03
CA LEU A 16 -6.09 -1.24 -13.15
C LEU A 16 -6.22 0.09 -13.90
N ARG A 17 -6.14 0.07 -15.25
CA ARG A 17 -6.13 1.26 -16.11
C ARG A 17 -5.10 2.31 -15.65
N LYS A 18 -3.90 1.86 -15.31
CA LYS A 18 -2.79 2.69 -14.84
C LYS A 18 -1.58 2.49 -15.73
N SER A 19 -0.85 3.57 -15.99
CA SER A 19 0.48 3.50 -16.60
C SER A 19 1.49 2.82 -15.64
N PRO A 20 2.65 2.36 -16.13
CA PRO A 20 3.68 1.78 -15.27
C PRO A 20 4.11 2.70 -14.10
N ASP A 21 4.22 4.01 -14.36
CA ASP A 21 4.63 5.00 -13.36
C ASP A 21 3.55 5.23 -12.28
N GLU A 22 2.29 5.00 -12.59
CA GLU A 22 1.17 5.07 -11.64
C GLU A 22 0.94 3.74 -10.92
N PHE A 23 1.29 2.63 -11.57
CA PHE A 23 1.05 1.28 -11.05
C PHE A 23 1.96 0.95 -9.87
N VAL A 24 3.26 1.26 -9.97
CA VAL A 24 4.22 0.90 -8.90
C VAL A 24 3.88 1.59 -7.57
N PRO A 25 3.59 2.90 -7.52
CA PRO A 25 3.13 3.54 -6.29
C PRO A 25 1.81 2.94 -5.76
N GLU A 26 0.84 2.66 -6.64
CA GLU A 26 -0.43 2.03 -6.22
C GLU A 26 -0.18 0.64 -5.61
N MET A 27 0.68 -0.16 -6.20
CA MET A 27 1.04 -1.49 -5.71
C MET A 27 1.73 -1.41 -4.34
N GLN A 28 2.59 -0.42 -4.11
CA GLN A 28 3.22 -0.19 -2.80
C GLN A 28 2.20 0.18 -1.73
N ILE A 29 1.26 1.06 -2.05
CA ILE A 29 0.16 1.44 -1.16
C ILE A 29 -0.69 0.20 -0.83
N ALA A 30 -1.11 -0.56 -1.84
CA ALA A 30 -1.92 -1.78 -1.65
C ALA A 30 -1.23 -2.79 -0.72
N ALA A 31 0.08 -3.01 -0.91
CA ALA A 31 0.85 -3.92 -0.06
C ALA A 31 0.95 -3.41 1.39
N ALA A 32 1.26 -2.12 1.57
CA ALA A 32 1.36 -1.50 2.89
C ALA A 32 0.03 -1.56 3.65
N VAL A 33 -1.09 -1.24 2.97
CA VAL A 33 -2.44 -1.36 3.53
C VAL A 33 -2.71 -2.79 3.96
N LYS A 34 -2.42 -3.78 3.11
CA LYS A 34 -2.71 -5.18 3.45
C LYS A 34 -1.88 -5.68 4.62
N TRP A 35 -0.60 -5.32 4.70
CA TRP A 35 0.25 -5.71 5.83
C TRP A 35 -0.15 -5.03 7.12
N TYR A 36 -0.61 -3.78 7.05
CA TYR A 36 -1.18 -3.07 8.18
C TYR A 36 -2.48 -3.74 8.67
N GLU A 37 -3.42 -4.00 7.76
CA GLU A 37 -4.68 -4.70 8.09
C GLU A 37 -4.43 -6.06 8.77
N LEU A 38 -3.40 -6.78 8.33
CA LEU A 38 -3.01 -8.08 8.88
C LEU A 38 -2.24 -8.01 10.21
N GLY A 39 -2.06 -6.83 10.83
CA GLY A 39 -1.32 -6.72 12.09
C GLY A 39 0.20 -6.85 11.94
N LYS A 40 0.74 -6.97 10.72
CA LYS A 40 2.16 -7.32 10.49
C LYS A 40 3.10 -6.13 10.63
N ILE A 41 2.60 -4.93 10.37
CA ILE A 41 3.34 -3.69 10.48
C ILE A 41 2.49 -2.62 11.15
N SER A 42 3.14 -1.67 11.82
CA SER A 42 2.47 -0.51 12.40
C SER A 42 2.06 0.50 11.33
N GLN A 43 1.10 1.38 11.65
CA GLN A 43 0.66 2.45 10.74
C GLN A 43 1.82 3.32 10.26
N GLY A 44 2.77 3.66 11.15
CA GLY A 44 3.94 4.46 10.79
C GLY A 44 4.90 3.75 9.84
N LYS A 45 5.07 2.42 9.97
CA LYS A 45 5.87 1.65 9.02
C LYS A 45 5.14 1.50 7.69
N ALA A 46 3.83 1.35 7.72
CA ALA A 46 3.02 1.27 6.51
C ALA A 46 3.05 2.57 5.70
N SER A 47 2.96 3.74 6.35
CA SER A 47 3.10 5.03 5.66
C SER A 47 4.48 5.22 5.03
N GLU A 48 5.55 4.83 5.73
CA GLU A 48 6.91 4.85 5.19
C GLU A 48 7.06 3.96 3.95
N ILE A 49 6.53 2.73 3.98
CA ILE A 49 6.58 1.79 2.85
C ILE A 49 5.76 2.33 1.67
N ALA A 50 4.60 2.92 1.94
CA ALA A 50 3.73 3.52 0.92
C ALA A 50 4.31 4.80 0.31
N GLY A 51 5.39 5.36 0.88
CA GLY A 51 5.94 6.66 0.46
C GLY A 51 5.01 7.83 0.77
N LEU A 52 4.15 7.68 1.79
CA LEU A 52 3.13 8.64 2.19
C LEU A 52 3.44 9.25 3.56
N THR A 53 2.92 10.45 3.80
CA THR A 53 2.73 10.94 5.17
C THR A 53 1.75 10.05 5.94
N ARG A 54 1.72 10.17 7.27
CA ARG A 54 0.73 9.43 8.09
C ARG A 54 -0.71 9.80 7.74
N GLU A 55 -0.96 11.09 7.50
CA GLU A 55 -2.28 11.62 7.14
C GLU A 55 -2.76 11.06 5.81
N GLU A 56 -1.90 11.09 4.78
CA GLU A 56 -2.19 10.48 3.47
C GLU A 56 -2.41 8.96 3.57
N PHE A 57 -1.67 8.28 4.44
CA PHE A 57 -1.88 6.85 4.66
C PHE A 57 -3.23 6.55 5.31
N ILE A 58 -3.68 7.35 6.28
CA ILE A 58 -5.03 7.21 6.87
C ILE A 58 -6.11 7.41 5.79
N LEU A 59 -5.94 8.39 4.90
CA LEU A 59 -6.84 8.58 3.75
C LEU A 59 -6.80 7.38 2.79
N ALA A 60 -5.63 6.78 2.59
CA ALA A 60 -5.49 5.57 1.78
C ALA A 60 -6.24 4.38 2.41
N LEU A 61 -6.16 4.18 3.74
CA LEU A 61 -6.92 3.13 4.43
C LEU A 61 -8.42 3.23 4.15
N ALA A 62 -8.97 4.45 4.16
CA ALA A 62 -10.38 4.68 3.82
C ALA A 62 -10.72 4.27 2.38
N ARG A 63 -9.86 4.57 1.39
CA ARG A 63 -10.06 4.13 -0.01
C ARG A 63 -10.07 2.62 -0.16
N TYR A 64 -9.29 1.93 0.66
CA TYR A 64 -9.18 0.48 0.70
C TYR A 64 -10.17 -0.19 1.66
N GLN A 65 -11.07 0.59 2.29
CA GLN A 65 -12.07 0.11 3.24
C GLN A 65 -11.46 -0.65 4.44
N VAL A 66 -10.27 -0.23 4.88
CA VAL A 66 -9.59 -0.76 6.07
C VAL A 66 -9.73 0.24 7.21
N ASP A 67 -10.06 -0.26 8.40
CA ASP A 67 -10.12 0.57 9.61
C ASP A 67 -8.74 1.13 9.96
N PHE A 68 -8.68 2.38 10.39
CA PHE A 68 -7.44 3.01 10.87
C PHE A 68 -7.07 2.58 12.29
N MET A 69 -7.96 1.86 12.99
CA MET A 69 -7.67 1.19 14.24
C MET A 69 -7.25 -0.26 13.97
N GLN A 70 -5.98 -0.54 14.23
CA GLN A 70 -5.45 -1.90 14.24
C GLN A 70 -5.71 -2.50 15.63
N TYR A 71 -6.64 -3.43 15.71
CA TYR A 71 -6.89 -4.18 16.94
C TYR A 71 -5.95 -5.39 17.02
N THR A 72 -5.27 -5.56 18.13
CA THR A 72 -4.68 -6.85 18.51
C THR A 72 -5.70 -7.59 19.37
N ALA A 73 -6.05 -8.82 19.01
CA ALA A 73 -6.74 -9.70 19.95
C ALA A 73 -5.79 -9.94 21.13
N GLU A 74 -6.20 -9.56 22.33
CA GLU A 74 -5.59 -10.01 23.59
C GLU A 74 -5.91 -11.48 23.85
#